data_AF-A0A5N8YC00-F1
#
_entry.id   AF-A0A5N8YC00-F1
#
_cell.length_a   1.000
_cell.length_b   1.000
_cell.length_c   1.000
_cell.angle_alpha   90.00
_cell.angle_beta   90.00
_cell.angle_gamma   90.00
#
_symmetry.space_group_name_H-M   'P 1'
#
loop_
_entity.id
_entity.type
_entity.pdbx_description
1 polymer ?
#
loop_
_entity_poly.entity_id
_entity_poly.type
_entity_poly.pdbx_seq_one_letter_code
_entity_poly.pdbx_strand_id
1 'polypeptide(L)'
;MLEEVIQYCKDTVRGGKPLSEDAFVQQGLAENYIESGIQRLIGLGNYHMFNSGQTATYHGFQNSFLIKHYNVTKAKRVLEALGPFATACDKKWEALKGRVEVNQRSSLVGLHPGGTYDVQKPIIARRLDISRIRERAAPTHGPTGSGSSGR
;
A
#
# COMPACT_ATOMS: atom_id res chain seq x y z
N MET A 1 5.98 6.84 -8.74
CA MET A 1 7.01 6.75 -7.66
C MET A 1 7.78 5.44 -7.71
N LEU A 2 7.17 4.25 -7.58
CA LEU A 2 7.94 3.00 -7.61
C LEU A 2 8.75 2.83 -8.91
N GLU A 3 8.11 3.05 -10.07
CA GLU A 3 8.79 3.02 -11.38
C GLU A 3 9.95 4.02 -11.47
N GLU A 4 9.77 5.20 -10.88
CA GLU A 4 10.80 6.24 -10.86
C GLU A 4 11.98 5.87 -9.96
N VAL A 5 11.71 5.18 -8.84
CA VAL A 5 12.78 4.62 -8.00
C VAL A 5 13.53 3.53 -8.75
N ILE A 6 12.82 2.63 -9.45
CA ILE A 6 13.44 1.59 -10.27
C ILE A 6 14.33 2.24 -11.34
N GLN A 7 13.84 3.27 -12.01
CA GLN A 7 14.60 4.01 -13.02
C GLN A 7 15.82 4.71 -12.40
N TYR A 8 15.64 5.40 -11.26
CA TYR A 8 16.75 6.04 -10.54
C TYR A 8 17.83 5.02 -10.15
N CYS A 9 17.46 3.82 -9.71
CA CYS A 9 18.44 2.78 -9.38
C CYS A 9 19.18 2.23 -10.61
N LYS A 10 18.56 2.27 -11.80
CA LYS A 10 19.24 1.91 -13.05
C LYS A 10 20.24 2.98 -13.49
N ASP A 11 19.90 4.25 -13.29
CA ASP A 11 20.70 5.38 -13.77
C ASP A 11 21.82 5.78 -12.78
N THR A 12 21.61 5.54 -11.49
CA THR A 12 22.54 5.98 -10.44
C THR A 12 23.64 4.95 -10.22
N VAL A 13 24.88 5.37 -10.46
CA VAL A 13 26.08 4.55 -10.24
C VAL A 13 26.71 4.86 -8.88
N ARG A 14 26.94 3.83 -8.06
CA ARG A 14 27.71 3.90 -6.81
C ARG A 14 28.72 2.75 -6.77
N GLY A 15 29.97 3.04 -6.39
CA GLY A 15 31.01 2.00 -6.37
C GLY A 15 31.30 1.39 -7.75
N GLY A 16 31.12 2.15 -8.82
CA GLY A 16 31.40 1.72 -10.20
C GLY A 16 30.31 0.86 -10.86
N LYS A 17 29.19 0.60 -10.17
CA LYS A 17 28.05 -0.13 -10.73
C LYS A 17 26.73 0.59 -10.47
N PRO A 18 25.71 0.42 -11.33
CA PRO A 18 24.35 0.87 -11.04
C PRO A 18 23.84 0.30 -9.71
N LEU A 19 23.03 1.08 -8.96
CA LEU A 19 22.36 0.57 -7.76
C LEU A 19 21.49 -0.65 -8.07
N SER A 20 20.93 -0.71 -9.28
CA SER A 20 20.13 -1.84 -9.75
C SER A 20 20.92 -3.15 -9.92
N GLU A 21 22.26 -3.16 -9.81
CA GLU A 21 23.07 -4.40 -9.79
C GLU A 21 23.34 -4.93 -8.37
N ASP A 22 23.04 -4.14 -7.33
CA ASP A 22 23.14 -4.60 -5.96
C ASP A 22 22.00 -5.58 -5.63
N ALA A 23 22.35 -6.77 -5.11
CA ALA A 23 21.38 -7.83 -4.87
C ALA A 23 20.32 -7.45 -3.81
N PHE A 24 20.67 -6.68 -2.78
CA PHE A 24 19.73 -6.23 -1.77
C PHE A 24 18.79 -5.16 -2.32
N VAL A 25 19.31 -4.26 -3.16
CA VAL A 25 18.49 -3.27 -3.88
C VAL A 25 17.52 -3.99 -4.82
N GLN A 26 18.00 -4.94 -5.64
CA GLN A 26 17.15 -5.71 -6.55
C GLN A 26 16.02 -6.42 -5.81
N GLN A 27 16.34 -7.12 -4.72
CA GLN A 27 15.35 -7.84 -3.92
C GLN A 27 14.29 -6.89 -3.36
N GLY A 28 14.70 -5.76 -2.76
CA GLY A 28 13.76 -4.78 -2.21
C GLY A 28 12.85 -4.14 -3.27
N LEU A 29 13.39 -3.87 -4.47
CA LEU A 29 12.61 -3.36 -5.59
C LEU A 29 11.63 -4.41 -6.15
N ALA A 30 12.06 -5.67 -6.25
CA ALA A 30 11.22 -6.78 -6.68
C ALA A 30 10.06 -7.02 -5.71
N GLU A 31 10.32 -7.05 -4.40
CA GLU A 31 9.30 -7.16 -3.36
C GLU A 31 8.27 -6.03 -3.45
N ASN A 32 8.74 -4.78 -3.60
CA ASN A 32 7.84 -3.65 -3.78
C ASN A 32 6.98 -3.76 -5.03
N TYR A 33 7.55 -4.23 -6.14
CA TYR A 33 6.82 -4.43 -7.38
C TYR A 33 5.73 -5.50 -7.22
N ILE A 34 6.07 -6.65 -6.63
CA ILE A 34 5.14 -7.75 -6.37
C ILE A 34 4.00 -7.29 -5.44
N GLU A 35 4.33 -6.66 -4.31
CA GLU A 35 3.33 -6.17 -3.36
C GLU A 35 2.41 -5.11 -3.99
N SER A 36 2.93 -4.24 -4.86
CA SER A 36 2.10 -3.29 -5.62
C SER A 36 1.08 -4.00 -6.53
N GLY A 37 1.49 -5.12 -7.14
CA GLY A 37 0.62 -5.95 -7.96
C GLY A 37 -0.48 -6.61 -7.15
N ILE A 38 -0.14 -7.17 -5.98
CA ILE A 38 -1.11 -7.77 -5.05
C ILE A 38 -2.20 -6.75 -4.67
N GLN A 39 -1.81 -5.53 -4.32
CA GLN A 39 -2.77 -4.48 -3.96
C GLN A 39 -3.68 -4.08 -5.10
N ARG A 40 -3.11 -3.92 -6.30
CA ARG A 40 -3.89 -3.61 -7.50
C ARG A 40 -4.94 -4.69 -7.75
N LEU A 41 -4.56 -5.96 -7.64
CA LEU A 41 -5.47 -7.08 -7.85
C LEU A 41 -6.57 -7.16 -6.79
N ILE A 42 -6.24 -6.99 -5.51
CA ILE A 42 -7.22 -6.96 -4.41
C ILE A 42 -8.19 -5.78 -4.59
N GLY A 43 -7.66 -4.60 -4.93
CA GLY A 43 -8.49 -3.42 -5.21
C GLY A 43 -9.46 -3.64 -6.37
N LEU A 44 -8.99 -4.24 -7.47
CA LEU A 44 -9.83 -4.60 -8.62
C LEU A 44 -10.89 -5.64 -8.26
N GLY A 45 -10.53 -6.65 -7.47
CA GLY A 45 -11.48 -7.66 -6.98
C GLY A 45 -12.59 -7.03 -6.11
N ASN A 46 -12.20 -6.15 -5.18
CA ASN A 46 -13.16 -5.42 -4.35
C ASN A 46 -14.07 -4.50 -5.17
N TYR A 47 -13.52 -3.83 -6.20
CA TYR A 47 -14.29 -2.98 -7.12
C TYR A 47 -15.32 -3.80 -7.91
N HIS A 48 -14.91 -4.95 -8.44
CA HIS A 48 -15.80 -5.86 -9.14
C HIS A 48 -16.91 -6.39 -8.20
N MET A 49 -16.56 -6.78 -6.98
CA MET A 49 -17.51 -7.24 -5.96
C MET A 49 -18.58 -6.18 -5.68
N PHE A 50 -18.18 -4.93 -5.51
CA PHE A 50 -19.09 -3.81 -5.32
C PHE A 50 -20.05 -3.61 -6.51
N ASN A 51 -19.50 -3.59 -7.74
CA ASN A 51 -20.30 -3.36 -8.95
C ASN A 51 -21.21 -4.53 -9.31
N SER A 52 -20.86 -5.75 -8.90
CA SER A 52 -21.66 -6.96 -9.13
C SER A 52 -22.73 -7.19 -8.04
N GLY A 53 -22.83 -6.30 -7.05
CA GLY A 53 -23.76 -6.45 -5.92
C GLY A 53 -23.39 -7.58 -4.96
N GLN A 54 -22.18 -8.13 -5.08
CA GLN A 54 -21.67 -9.11 -4.13
C GLN A 54 -21.44 -8.46 -2.77
N THR A 55 -21.76 -9.19 -1.70
CA THR A 55 -21.61 -8.69 -0.33
C THR A 55 -20.14 -8.66 0.07
N ALA A 56 -19.62 -7.48 0.40
CA ALA A 56 -18.29 -7.33 0.96
C ALA A 56 -18.32 -7.46 2.48
N THR A 57 -17.57 -8.42 3.03
CA THR A 57 -17.43 -8.62 4.48
C THR A 57 -16.12 -8.01 4.99
N TYR A 58 -15.02 -8.74 5.01
CA TYR A 58 -13.71 -8.27 5.49
C TYR A 58 -12.90 -7.53 4.43
N HIS A 59 -13.29 -7.63 3.15
CA HIS A 59 -12.50 -7.23 1.99
C HIS A 59 -12.01 -5.78 2.00
N GLY A 60 -12.86 -4.83 2.42
CA GLY A 60 -12.47 -3.41 2.52
C GLY A 60 -11.39 -3.18 3.59
N PHE A 61 -11.53 -3.83 4.75
CA PHE A 61 -10.58 -3.75 5.86
C PHE A 61 -9.27 -4.47 5.51
N GLN A 62 -9.34 -5.60 4.79
CA GLN A 62 -8.16 -6.28 4.25
C GLN A 62 -7.38 -5.38 3.28
N ASN A 63 -8.07 -4.73 2.34
CA ASN A 63 -7.41 -3.83 1.40
C ASN A 63 -6.77 -2.62 2.12
N SER A 64 -7.49 -2.00 3.06
CA SER A 64 -6.98 -0.92 3.89
C SER A 64 -5.72 -1.34 4.67
N PHE A 65 -5.76 -2.52 5.30
CA PHE A 65 -4.64 -3.11 6.02
C PHE A 65 -3.41 -3.28 5.11
N LEU A 66 -3.59 -3.90 3.94
CA LEU A 66 -2.49 -4.20 3.02
C LEU A 66 -1.88 -2.92 2.43
N ILE A 67 -2.70 -1.94 2.05
CA ILE A 67 -2.24 -0.64 1.55
C ILE A 67 -1.40 0.09 2.61
N LYS A 68 -1.87 0.11 3.85
CA LYS A 68 -1.15 0.72 4.98
C LYS A 68 0.19 0.02 5.24
N HIS A 69 0.18 -1.31 5.28
CA HIS A 69 1.39 -2.11 5.49
C HIS A 69 2.45 -1.80 4.45
N TYR A 70 2.08 -1.98 3.17
CA TYR A 70 2.96 -1.78 2.03
C TYR A 70 3.50 -0.37 1.96
N ASN A 71 2.70 0.66 2.23
CA ASN A 71 3.19 2.02 2.09
C ASN A 71 4.38 2.29 3.02
N VAL A 72 4.37 1.71 4.23
CA VAL A 72 5.47 1.82 5.19
C VAL A 72 6.63 0.89 4.81
N THR A 73 6.37 -0.37 4.47
CA THR A 73 7.45 -1.31 4.09
C THR A 73 8.15 -0.88 2.81
N LYS A 74 7.39 -0.40 1.81
CA LYS A 74 7.93 0.22 0.60
C LYS A 74 8.77 1.43 0.91
N ALA A 75 8.28 2.36 1.72
CA ALA A 75 9.03 3.56 2.08
C ALA A 75 10.37 3.17 2.74
N LYS A 76 10.35 2.21 3.67
CA LYS A 76 11.56 1.66 4.29
C LYS A 76 12.53 1.07 3.25
N ARG A 77 12.07 0.15 2.38
CA ARG A 77 12.91 -0.48 1.34
C ARG A 77 13.48 0.53 0.35
N VAL A 78 12.71 1.57 0.00
CA VAL A 78 13.18 2.68 -0.86
C VAL A 78 14.31 3.44 -0.15
N LEU A 79 14.18 3.73 1.13
CA LEU A 79 15.23 4.41 1.89
C LEU A 79 16.49 3.55 2.03
N GLU A 80 16.33 2.25 2.28
CA GLU A 80 17.44 1.30 2.34
C GLU A 80 18.17 1.21 0.99
N ALA A 81 17.44 1.17 -0.12
CA ALA A 81 18.02 1.11 -1.46
C ALA A 81 18.75 2.40 -1.87
N LEU A 82 18.16 3.56 -1.57
CA LEU A 82 18.71 4.85 -1.99
C LEU A 82 19.73 5.42 -0.99
N GLY A 83 19.73 4.92 0.25
CA GLY A 83 20.54 5.38 1.36
C GLY A 83 19.97 6.61 2.08
N PRO A 84 20.54 6.97 3.24
CA PRO A 84 19.99 7.99 4.13
C PRO A 84 19.91 9.39 3.52
N PHE A 85 20.82 9.73 2.59
CA PHE A 85 20.78 11.01 1.89
C PHE A 85 19.60 11.16 0.93
N ALA A 86 18.85 10.09 0.65
CA ALA A 86 17.68 10.16 -0.21
C ALA A 86 16.57 11.08 0.34
N THR A 87 16.54 11.31 1.66
CA THR A 87 15.61 12.25 2.30
C THR A 87 16.16 13.68 2.40
N ALA A 88 17.35 13.95 1.87
CA ALA A 88 17.86 15.31 1.81
C ALA A 88 17.04 16.14 0.83
N CYS A 89 16.72 17.37 1.23
CA CYS A 89 16.02 18.35 0.38
C CYS A 89 16.99 19.35 -0.29
N ASP A 90 18.30 19.11 -0.20
CA ASP A 90 19.32 19.92 -0.86
C ASP A 90 19.51 19.47 -2.31
N LYS A 91 19.50 20.39 -3.27
CA LYS A 91 19.64 20.10 -4.72
C LYS A 91 20.87 19.28 -5.08
N LYS A 92 21.95 19.35 -4.29
CA LYS A 92 23.18 18.59 -4.50
C LYS A 92 23.01 17.11 -4.16
N TRP A 93 22.17 16.79 -3.18
CA TRP A 93 22.06 15.45 -2.60
C TRP A 93 20.66 14.84 -2.71
N GLU A 94 19.69 15.60 -3.20
CA GLU A 94 18.30 15.15 -3.30
C GLU A 94 18.17 13.96 -4.25
N ALA A 95 17.46 12.93 -3.79
CA ALA A 95 16.98 11.88 -4.66
C ALA A 95 15.56 12.20 -5.12
N LEU A 96 15.29 12.02 -6.42
CA LEU A 96 13.95 12.14 -6.98
C LEU A 96 13.24 13.46 -6.63
N LYS A 97 13.99 14.57 -6.60
CA LYS A 97 13.48 15.93 -6.31
C LYS A 97 12.73 16.03 -4.96
N GLY A 98 13.32 15.47 -3.91
CA GLY A 98 12.75 15.47 -2.55
C GLY A 98 11.55 14.54 -2.34
N ARG A 99 11.10 13.81 -3.35
CA ARG A 99 9.89 12.97 -3.26
C ARG A 99 10.06 11.78 -2.32
N VAL A 100 11.28 11.34 -2.07
CA VAL A 100 11.55 10.26 -1.11
C VAL A 100 11.20 10.72 0.30
N GLU A 101 11.62 11.91 0.73
CA GLU A 101 11.24 12.50 2.02
C GLU A 101 9.71 12.57 2.17
N VAL A 102 9.05 13.16 1.15
CA VAL A 102 7.59 13.31 1.17
C VAL A 102 6.92 11.95 1.27
N ASN A 103 7.45 10.94 0.58
CA ASN A 103 6.93 9.57 0.64
C ASN A 103 7.14 8.93 2.03
N GLN A 104 8.30 9.13 2.68
CA GLN A 104 8.54 8.66 4.05
C GLN A 104 7.48 9.21 5.00
N ARG A 105 7.31 10.54 5.03
CA ARG A 105 6.34 11.20 5.92
C ARG A 105 4.90 10.78 5.63
N SER A 106 4.54 10.74 4.35
CA SER A 106 3.19 10.36 3.92
C SER A 106 2.86 8.90 4.27
N SER A 107 3.85 8.00 4.23
CA SER A 107 3.64 6.59 4.58
C SER A 107 3.20 6.40 6.03
N LEU A 108 3.78 7.18 6.95
CA LEU A 108 3.44 7.16 8.37
C LEU A 108 2.07 7.79 8.64
N VAL A 109 1.79 8.94 8.01
CA VAL A 109 0.48 9.59 8.10
C VAL A 109 -0.62 8.65 7.60
N GLY A 110 -0.37 7.94 6.50
CA GLY A 110 -1.30 6.99 5.89
C GLY A 110 -1.75 5.83 6.80
N LEU A 111 -1.04 5.55 7.90
CA LEU A 111 -1.43 4.50 8.84
C LEU A 111 -2.75 4.77 9.57
N HIS A 112 -3.17 6.03 9.71
CA HIS A 112 -4.25 6.44 10.62
C HIS A 112 -5.65 6.60 9.99
N PRO A 113 -5.82 7.20 8.79
CA PRO A 113 -7.13 7.46 8.23
C PRO A 113 -7.98 6.20 8.04
N GLY A 114 -9.27 6.25 8.37
CA GLY A 114 -10.17 5.09 8.29
C GLY A 114 -9.89 4.01 9.34
N GLY A 115 -9.20 4.38 10.43
CA GLY A 115 -8.76 3.48 11.48
C GLY A 115 -7.29 3.09 11.31
N THR A 116 -6.57 3.04 12.44
CA THR A 116 -5.16 2.65 12.48
C THR A 116 -4.96 1.27 11.86
N TYR A 117 -3.77 1.04 11.29
CA TYR A 117 -3.34 -0.25 10.76
C TYR A 117 -3.72 -1.45 11.66
N ASP A 118 -3.51 -1.34 12.98
CA ASP A 118 -3.84 -2.42 13.92
C ASP A 118 -5.34 -2.61 14.19
N VAL A 119 -6.16 -1.58 13.97
CA VAL A 119 -7.63 -1.67 14.11
C VAL A 119 -8.25 -2.48 12.97
N GLN A 120 -7.60 -2.55 11.81
CA GLN A 120 -8.08 -3.34 10.68
C GLN A 120 -8.08 -4.85 11.00
N LYS A 121 -7.05 -5.35 11.70
CA LYS A 121 -6.87 -6.77 12.04
C LYS A 121 -8.02 -7.38 12.86
N PRO A 122 -8.46 -6.81 14.01
CA PRO A 122 -9.57 -7.38 14.76
C PRO A 122 -10.89 -7.33 14.00
N ILE A 123 -11.13 -6.33 13.14
CA ILE A 123 -12.33 -6.29 12.29
C ILE A 123 -12.33 -7.43 11.28
N ILE A 124 -11.20 -7.69 10.62
CA ILE A 124 -11.02 -8.84 9.73
C ILE A 124 -11.26 -10.14 10.52
N ALA A 125 -10.64 -10.29 11.69
CA ALA A 125 -10.77 -11.49 12.53
C ALA A 125 -12.22 -11.79 12.95
N ARG A 126 -12.98 -10.75 13.34
CA ARG A 126 -14.41 -10.88 13.70
C ARG A 126 -15.28 -11.30 12.51
N ARG A 127 -14.94 -10.83 11.31
CA ARG A 127 -15.66 -11.12 10.05
C ARG A 127 -15.27 -12.46 9.42
N LEU A 128 -14.13 -13.02 9.82
CA LEU A 128 -13.67 -14.38 9.48
C LEU A 128 -14.04 -15.44 10.54
N ASP A 129 -14.74 -15.04 11.60
CA ASP A 129 -15.12 -15.93 12.71
C ASP A 129 -13.93 -16.61 13.44
N ILE A 130 -12.78 -15.92 13.49
CA ILE A 130 -11.58 -16.38 14.22
C ILE A 130 -11.33 -15.56 15.50
N SER A 131 -12.28 -14.69 15.86
CA SER A 131 -12.25 -13.89 17.09
C SER A 131 -13.31 -14.39 18.08
N ARG A 132 -13.08 -14.16 19.38
CA ARG A 132 -14.08 -14.40 20.43
C ARG A 132 -15.34 -13.56 20.26
N ILE A 133 -15.22 -12.41 19.58
CA ILE A 133 -16.32 -11.50 19.26
C ILE A 133 -16.68 -11.71 17.78
N ARG A 134 -17.97 -11.74 17.46
CA ARG A 134 -18.46 -11.82 16.08
C ARG A 134 -19.03 -10.48 15.65
N GLU A 135 -18.78 -10.11 14.39
CA GLU A 135 -19.31 -8.89 13.78
C GLU A 135 -19.77 -9.21 12.36
N ARG A 136 -20.99 -8.79 12.02
CA ARG A 136 -21.49 -8.87 10.64
C ARG A 136 -21.24 -7.52 9.95
N ALA A 137 -20.73 -7.57 8.72
CA ALA A 137 -20.61 -6.36 7.91
C ALA A 137 -22.01 -5.79 7.61
N ALA A 138 -22.10 -4.46 7.55
CA ALA A 138 -23.31 -3.80 7.04
C ALA A 138 -23.58 -4.21 5.58
N PRO A 139 -24.84 -4.22 5.13
CA PRO A 139 -25.18 -4.50 3.74
C PRO A 139 -24.39 -3.60 2.79
N THR A 140 -23.77 -4.19 1.76
CA THR A 140 -23.11 -3.42 0.70
C THR A 140 -24.18 -2.94 -0.28
N HIS A 141 -24.41 -1.63 -0.37
CA HIS A 141 -25.29 -1.07 -1.39
C HIS A 141 -24.52 -0.95 -2.71
N GLY A 142 -24.84 -1.82 -3.67
CA GLY A 142 -24.35 -1.67 -5.04
C GLY A 142 -24.94 -0.42 -5.73
N PRO A 143 -24.38 0.02 -6.86
CA PRO A 143 -24.84 1.21 -7.58
C PRO A 143 -26.29 1.12 -8.10
N THR A 144 -26.92 -0.04 -8.05
CA THR A 144 -28.31 -0.30 -8.48
C THR A 144 -29.26 -0.64 -7.33
N GLY A 145 -29.02 -0.12 -6.13
CA GLY A 145 -30.03 -0.10 -5.07
C GLY A 145 -31.12 0.94 -5.36
N SER A 146 -31.98 0.69 -6.34
CA SER A 146 -33.26 1.39 -6.43
C SER A 146 -33.99 1.20 -5.10
N GLY A 147 -34.20 2.30 -4.37
CA GLY A 147 -35.08 2.30 -3.22
C GLY A 147 -36.49 1.91 -3.66
N SER A 148 -36.85 0.64 -3.47
CA SER A 148 -38.25 0.25 -3.41
C SER A 148 -38.76 0.65 -2.02
N SER A 149 -39.21 1.90 -1.90
CA SER A 149 -40.05 2.34 -0.78
C SER A 149 -41.40 1.63 -0.89
N GLY A 150 -41.50 0.45 -0.28
CA GLY A 150 -42.76 -0.24 -0.05
C GLY A 150 -43.22 -0.01 1.37
N ARG A 151 -43.95 1.09 1.61
CA ARG A 151 -45.04 1.21 2.59
C ARG A 151 -46.00 2.29 2.12
#